data_AF-A0A7C3H8Z2-F1
#
_entry.id   AF-A0A7C3H8Z2-F1
#
_cell.length_a   1.000
_cell.length_b   1.000
_cell.length_c   1.000
_cell.angle_alpha   90.00
_cell.angle_beta   90.00
_cell.angle_gamma   90.00
#
_symmetry.space_group_name_H-M   'P 1'
#
loop_
_entity.id
_entity.type
_entity.pdbx_description
1 polymer ?
#
loop_
_entity_poly.entity_id
_entity_poly.type
_entity_poly.pdbx_seq_one_letter_code
_entity_poly.pdbx_strand_id
1 'polypeptide(L)'
;MTQRHVDEDVLTEFVWGELDPVAARTVVEHLAHCPDCRAKVESLRRAQEGLRSLAEEPVEDVPSVWPAVRRRLRRPRHVLWWPAAAAAALALWLLLRSERPVEKARMPDTGFQVLQAEVAGRPAHVFVFTPSDSVTTVWLE
;
A
#
# COMPACT_ATOMS: atom_id res chain seq x y z
N MET A 1 -49.34 -5.39 47.13
CA MET A 1 -48.46 -6.31 46.37
C MET A 1 -47.50 -5.46 45.57
N THR A 2 -46.21 -5.53 45.88
CA THR A 2 -45.18 -4.70 45.25
C THR A 2 -44.71 -5.41 43.98
N GLN A 3 -45.38 -5.19 42.85
CA GLN A 3 -44.96 -5.78 41.57
C GLN A 3 -43.72 -5.01 41.08
N ARG A 4 -42.61 -5.72 40.83
CA ARG A 4 -41.36 -5.13 40.35
C ARG A 4 -41.52 -4.77 38.88
N HIS A 5 -41.41 -3.49 38.52
CA HIS A 5 -41.51 -3.02 37.14
C HIS A 5 -40.22 -3.30 36.35
N VAL A 6 -40.37 -3.41 35.03
CA VAL A 6 -39.25 -3.43 34.08
C VAL A 6 -38.65 -2.03 33.97
N ASP A 7 -37.32 -1.99 33.80
CA ASP A 7 -36.58 -0.75 33.59
C ASP A 7 -37.06 -0.01 32.33
N GLU A 8 -37.05 1.31 32.37
CA GLU A 8 -37.57 2.15 31.29
C GLU A 8 -36.71 2.09 30.02
N ASP A 9 -35.40 1.95 30.17
CA ASP A 9 -34.48 1.80 29.05
C ASP A 9 -34.76 0.48 28.31
N VAL A 10 -35.02 -0.60 29.06
CA VAL A 10 -35.39 -1.91 28.48
C VAL A 10 -36.73 -1.85 27.75
N LEU A 11 -37.72 -1.10 28.26
CA LEU A 11 -38.99 -0.90 27.55
C LEU A 11 -38.81 -0.07 26.26
N THR A 12 -37.85 0.86 26.25
CA THR A 12 -37.45 1.63 25.07
C THR A 12 -36.80 0.69 24.05
N GLU A 13 -35.73 -0.03 24.41
CA GLU A 13 -35.10 -1.00 23.52
C GLU A 13 -36.11 -2.03 22.96
N PHE A 14 -37.08 -2.46 23.76
CA PHE A 14 -38.16 -3.35 23.32
C PHE A 14 -39.02 -2.73 22.20
N VAL A 15 -39.40 -1.45 22.34
CA VAL A 15 -40.24 -0.76 21.34
C VAL A 15 -39.48 -0.48 20.04
N TRP A 16 -38.18 -0.22 20.13
CA TRP A 16 -37.31 -0.01 18.97
C TRP A 16 -36.81 -1.33 18.34
N GLY A 17 -37.07 -2.48 19.00
CA GLY A 17 -36.69 -3.80 18.49
C GLY A 17 -35.20 -4.10 18.64
N GLU A 18 -34.54 -3.46 19.61
CA GLU A 18 -33.10 -3.56 19.86
C GLU A 18 -32.73 -4.66 20.86
N LEU A 19 -33.73 -5.20 21.58
CA LEU A 19 -33.54 -6.35 22.47
C LEU A 19 -33.28 -7.64 21.70
N ASP A 20 -32.44 -8.50 22.30
CA ASP A 20 -32.31 -9.87 21.84
C ASP A 20 -33.63 -10.66 22.06
N PRO A 21 -33.83 -11.79 21.35
CA PRO A 21 -35.08 -12.54 21.41
C PRO A 21 -35.44 -13.09 22.80
N VAL A 22 -34.47 -13.36 23.66
CA VAL A 22 -34.70 -13.89 25.01
C VAL A 22 -35.16 -12.77 25.94
N ALA A 23 -34.47 -11.62 25.90
CA ALA A 23 -34.87 -10.43 26.64
C ALA A 23 -36.27 -9.94 26.22
N ALA A 24 -36.55 -9.90 24.91
CA ALA A 24 -37.86 -9.50 24.39
C ALA A 24 -38.99 -10.41 24.88
N ARG A 25 -38.79 -11.73 24.93
CA ARG A 25 -39.79 -12.67 25.47
C ARG A 25 -40.08 -12.40 26.95
N THR A 26 -39.04 -12.14 27.74
CA THR A 26 -39.17 -11.81 29.17
C THR A 26 -40.02 -10.54 29.37
N VAL A 27 -39.80 -9.52 28.54
CA VAL A 27 -40.62 -8.30 28.55
C VAL A 27 -42.08 -8.62 28.18
N VAL A 28 -42.32 -9.41 27.14
CA VAL A 28 -43.68 -9.82 26.74
C VAL A 28 -44.42 -10.55 27.86
N GLU A 29 -43.76 -11.48 28.55
CA GLU A 29 -44.33 -12.19 29.70
C GLU A 29 -44.69 -11.23 30.85
N HIS A 30 -43.84 -10.24 31.13
CA HIS A 30 -44.13 -9.21 32.11
C HIS A 30 -45.33 -8.33 31.70
N LEU A 31 -45.37 -7.91 30.43
CA LEU A 31 -46.46 -7.09 29.88
C LEU A 31 -47.81 -7.82 29.93
N ALA A 32 -47.86 -9.15 29.95
CA ALA A 32 -49.10 -9.88 30.16
C ALA A 32 -49.70 -9.64 31.56
N HIS A 33 -48.87 -9.33 32.56
CA HIS A 33 -49.26 -9.26 33.97
C HIS A 33 -49.17 -7.86 34.59
N CYS A 34 -48.52 -6.89 33.93
CA CYS A 34 -48.34 -5.54 34.45
C CYS A 34 -49.02 -4.47 33.57
N PRO A 35 -50.15 -3.87 34.02
CA PRO A 35 -50.85 -2.82 33.25
C PRO A 35 -50.03 -1.53 33.12
N ASP A 36 -49.22 -1.17 34.13
CA ASP A 36 -48.43 0.06 34.11
C ASP A 36 -47.32 0.01 33.04
N CYS A 37 -46.61 -1.12 32.94
CA CYS A 37 -45.63 -1.31 31.89
C CYS A 37 -46.28 -1.39 30.49
N ARG A 38 -47.50 -1.93 30.37
CA ARG A 38 -48.26 -1.86 29.11
C ARG A 38 -48.55 -0.42 28.70
N ALA A 39 -49.02 0.41 29.63
CA ALA A 39 -49.32 1.82 29.36
C ALA A 39 -48.06 2.59 28.91
N LYS A 40 -46.90 2.31 29.51
CA LYS A 40 -45.61 2.89 29.09
C LYS A 40 -45.23 2.47 27.67
N VAL A 41 -45.26 1.17 27.36
CA VAL A 41 -44.96 0.65 26.02
C VAL A 41 -45.90 1.25 24.97
N GLU A 42 -47.18 1.41 25.29
CA GLU A 42 -48.13 2.02 24.36
C GLU A 42 -47.81 3.50 24.11
N SER A 43 -47.43 4.25 25.14
CA SER A 43 -46.97 5.63 25.00
C SER A 43 -45.74 5.73 24.10
N LEU A 44 -44.74 4.86 24.29
CA LEU A 44 -43.53 4.79 23.48
C LEU A 44 -43.85 4.44 22.02
N ARG A 45 -44.78 3.50 21.77
CA ARG A 45 -45.24 3.14 20.42
C ARG A 45 -45.92 4.31 19.71
N ARG A 46 -46.74 5.10 20.42
CA ARG A 46 -47.34 6.31 19.84
C ARG A 46 -46.29 7.34 19.43
N ALA A 47 -45.23 7.51 20.23
CA ALA A 47 -44.11 8.38 19.88
C ALA A 47 -43.35 7.86 18.65
N GLN A 48 -43.07 6.55 18.60
CA GLN A 48 -42.43 5.91 17.45
C GLN A 48 -43.26 6.08 16.17
N GLU A 49 -44.58 5.93 16.26
CA GLU A 49 -45.49 6.11 15.12
C GLU A 49 -45.53 7.56 14.65
N GLY A 50 -45.53 8.53 15.59
CA GLY A 50 -45.39 9.94 15.25
C GLY A 50 -44.10 10.23 14.48
N LEU A 51 -42.97 9.67 14.90
CA LEU A 51 -41.71 9.79 14.17
C LEU A 51 -41.75 9.16 12.78
N ARG A 52 -42.38 8.00 12.61
CA ARG A 52 -42.55 7.37 11.29
C ARG A 52 -43.38 8.24 10.35
N SER A 53 -44.47 8.82 10.85
CA SER A 53 -45.34 9.69 10.04
C SER A 53 -44.61 10.93 9.51
N LEU A 54 -43.67 11.49 10.29
CA LEU A 54 -42.81 12.60 9.85
C LEU A 54 -41.76 12.15 8.83
N ALA A 55 -41.25 10.92 8.95
CA ALA A 55 -40.27 10.38 8.01
C ALA A 55 -40.86 10.01 6.64
N GLU A 56 -42.17 9.75 6.60
CA GLU A 56 -42.91 9.46 5.36
C GLU A 56 -43.28 10.72 4.55
N GLU A 57 -43.10 11.93 5.12
CA GLU A 57 -43.21 13.15 4.33
C GLU A 57 -42.18 13.10 3.19
N PRO A 58 -42.61 13.19 1.92
CA PRO A 58 -41.70 13.17 0.79
C PRO A 58 -40.69 14.30 0.96
N VAL A 59 -39.43 13.92 1.19
CA VAL A 59 -38.32 14.87 1.21
C VAL A 59 -38.16 15.36 -0.23
N GLU A 60 -38.84 16.45 -0.57
CA GLU A 60 -38.84 17.06 -1.90
C GLU A 60 -37.41 17.49 -2.28
N ASP A 61 -36.98 16.94 -3.40
CA ASP A 61 -35.82 17.31 -4.24
C ASP A 61 -34.60 17.87 -3.50
N VAL A 62 -34.12 17.13 -2.48
CA VAL A 62 -32.84 17.48 -1.84
C VAL A 62 -31.71 17.12 -2.81
N PRO A 63 -30.89 18.10 -3.24
CA PRO A 63 -29.82 17.85 -4.19
C PRO A 63 -28.84 16.81 -3.63
N SER A 64 -28.56 15.78 -4.44
CA SER A 64 -27.72 14.66 -4.02
C SER A 64 -26.31 15.12 -3.65
N VAL A 65 -25.87 14.80 -2.43
CA VAL A 65 -24.49 14.99 -1.97
C VAL A 65 -23.52 13.93 -2.52
N TRP A 66 -24.05 12.89 -3.17
CA TRP A 66 -23.28 11.75 -3.68
C TRP A 66 -22.15 12.11 -4.66
N PRO A 67 -22.32 13.08 -5.59
CA PRO A 67 -21.24 13.49 -6.49
C PRO A 67 -20.02 14.01 -5.73
N ALA A 68 -20.22 14.75 -4.64
CA ALA A 68 -19.14 15.29 -3.81
C ALA A 68 -18.42 14.18 -3.03
N VAL A 69 -19.17 13.22 -2.46
CA VAL A 69 -18.63 12.06 -1.76
C VAL A 69 -17.77 11.21 -2.71
N ARG A 70 -18.30 10.90 -3.90
CA ARG A 70 -17.60 10.10 -4.91
C ARG A 70 -16.27 10.74 -5.33
N ARG A 71 -16.22 12.07 -5.49
CA ARG A 71 -14.98 12.79 -5.84
C ARG A 71 -13.91 12.65 -4.76
N ARG A 72 -14.27 12.70 -3.47
CA ARG A 72 -13.32 12.53 -2.37
C ARG A 72 -12.77 11.11 -2.27
N LEU A 73 -13.63 10.11 -2.47
CA LEU A 73 -13.23 8.70 -2.43
C LEU A 73 -12.36 8.29 -3.62
N ARG A 74 -12.60 8.86 -4.81
CA ARG A 74 -11.88 8.52 -6.04
C ARG A 74 -10.49 9.16 -6.16
N ARG A 75 -9.89 9.66 -5.08
CA ARG A 75 -8.56 10.30 -5.15
C ARG A 75 -7.55 9.30 -5.77
N PRO A 76 -7.06 9.57 -6.99
CA PRO A 76 -6.31 8.57 -7.72
C PRO A 76 -4.94 8.36 -7.09
N ARG A 77 -4.73 7.18 -6.47
CA ARG A 77 -3.41 6.73 -6.01
C ARG A 77 -2.38 6.68 -7.15
N HIS A 78 -2.86 6.61 -8.39
CA HIS A 78 -2.04 6.53 -9.59
C HIS A 78 -1.31 7.84 -9.97
N VAL A 79 -1.55 8.95 -9.26
CA VAL A 79 -0.72 10.16 -9.43
C VAL A 79 0.61 10.02 -8.68
N LEU A 80 0.68 9.18 -7.63
CA LEU A 80 1.90 9.03 -6.82
C LEU A 80 2.90 7.99 -7.33
N TRP A 81 2.48 7.00 -8.11
CA TRP A 81 3.36 5.92 -8.62
C TRP A 81 4.01 6.19 -9.99
N TRP A 82 3.50 7.14 -10.80
CA TRP A 82 4.07 7.45 -12.12
C TRP A 82 5.53 7.92 -12.05
N PRO A 83 5.94 8.80 -11.11
CA PRO A 83 7.35 9.16 -11.01
C PRO A 83 8.25 7.96 -10.68
N ALA A 84 7.78 7.02 -9.85
CA ALA A 84 8.52 5.80 -9.55
C ALA A 84 8.63 4.86 -10.76
N ALA A 85 7.54 4.70 -11.52
CA ALA A 85 7.53 3.90 -12.75
C ALA A 85 8.44 4.50 -13.83
N ALA A 86 8.44 5.83 -14.00
CA ALA A 86 9.30 6.54 -14.94
C ALA A 86 10.78 6.41 -14.56
N ALA A 87 11.12 6.53 -13.28
CA ALA A 87 12.49 6.34 -12.79
C ALA A 87 12.99 4.90 -13.02
N ALA A 88 12.16 3.89 -12.75
CA ALA A 88 12.50 2.50 -12.99
C ALA A 88 12.74 2.19 -14.48
N ALA A 89 11.89 2.73 -15.36
CA ALA A 89 12.06 2.58 -16.81
C ALA A 89 13.35 3.24 -17.31
N LEU A 90 13.69 4.43 -16.81
CA LEU A 90 14.93 5.13 -17.18
C LEU A 90 16.17 4.38 -16.70
N ALA A 91 16.16 3.86 -15.47
CA ALA A 91 17.26 3.05 -14.94
C ALA A 91 17.47 1.78 -15.75
N LEU A 92 16.39 1.08 -16.09
CA LEU A 92 16.44 -0.11 -16.95
C LEU A 92 17.02 0.23 -18.34
N TRP A 93 16.58 1.33 -18.95
CA TRP A 93 17.11 1.78 -20.23
C TRP A 93 18.63 2.10 -20.19
N LEU A 94 19.11 2.72 -19.10
CA LEU A 94 20.53 3.00 -18.87
C LEU A 94 21.35 1.71 -18.74
N LEU A 95 20.86 0.74 -17.97
CA LEU A 95 21.48 -0.59 -17.82
C LEU A 95 21.58 -1.32 -19.16
N LEU A 96 20.51 -1.34 -19.95
CA LEU A 96 20.52 -1.97 -21.28
C LEU A 96 21.48 -1.26 -22.25
N ARG A 97 21.74 0.03 -22.05
CA ARG A 97 22.69 0.80 -22.88
C ARG A 97 24.15 0.61 -22.43
N SER A 98 24.42 0.19 -21.20
CA SER A 98 25.79 0.00 -20.67
C SER A 98 26.45 -1.30 -21.11
N GLU A 99 25.70 -2.25 -21.68
CA GLU A 99 26.21 -3.48 -22.31
C GLU A 99 26.89 -3.19 -23.67
N ARG A 100 27.60 -2.05 -23.80
CA ARG A 100 28.48 -1.87 -24.97
C ARG A 100 29.63 -2.85 -24.81
N PRO A 101 29.84 -3.77 -25.77
CA PRO A 101 30.89 -4.76 -25.66
C PRO A 101 32.21 -4.01 -25.51
N VAL A 102 32.97 -4.32 -24.47
CA VAL A 102 34.37 -3.93 -24.37
C VAL A 102 35.04 -4.50 -25.62
N GLU A 103 35.25 -3.63 -26.61
CA GLU A 103 36.01 -3.94 -27.81
C GLU A 103 37.38 -4.38 -27.32
N LYS A 104 37.62 -5.69 -27.37
CA LYS A 104 38.89 -6.30 -26.97
C LYS A 104 39.97 -5.59 -27.79
N ALA A 105 40.69 -4.67 -27.15
CA ALA A 105 41.84 -4.03 -27.75
C ALA A 105 42.78 -5.14 -28.22
N ARG A 106 42.96 -5.23 -29.54
CA ARG A 106 43.84 -6.19 -30.19
C ARG A 106 45.25 -5.94 -29.65
N MET A 107 45.75 -6.88 -28.84
CA MET A 107 47.14 -6.85 -28.39
C MET A 107 48.04 -6.90 -29.64
N PRO A 108 48.95 -5.93 -29.85
CA PRO A 108 49.84 -5.97 -30.99
C PRO A 108 50.77 -7.19 -30.87
N ASP A 109 51.05 -7.86 -31.99
CA ASP A 109 52.00 -8.96 -32.08
C ASP A 109 53.41 -8.46 -31.73
N THR A 110 53.74 -8.42 -30.45
CA THR A 110 55.08 -8.10 -29.97
C THR A 110 55.97 -9.33 -30.09
N GLY A 111 56.86 -9.32 -31.08
CA GLY A 111 57.96 -10.27 -31.14
C GLY A 111 58.91 -10.06 -29.95
N PHE A 112 59.28 -11.15 -29.27
CA PHE A 112 60.29 -11.13 -28.21
C PHE A 112 61.58 -11.76 -28.74
N GLN A 113 62.71 -11.10 -28.51
CA GLN A 113 64.03 -11.67 -28.76
C GLN A 113 64.87 -11.59 -27.48
N VAL A 114 65.55 -12.68 -27.16
CA VAL A 114 66.50 -12.76 -26.04
C VAL A 114 67.90 -12.76 -26.62
N LEU A 115 68.69 -11.75 -26.31
CA LEU A 115 70.08 -11.63 -26.72
C LEU A 115 70.97 -11.86 -25.50
N GLN A 116 72.01 -12.68 -25.65
CA GLN A 116 73.08 -12.72 -24.65
C GLN A 116 74.06 -11.59 -24.95
N ALA A 117 74.30 -10.74 -23.96
CA ALA A 117 75.24 -9.64 -24.06
C ALA A 117 76.11 -9.58 -22.80
N GLU A 118 77.27 -8.95 -22.90
CA GLU A 118 78.16 -8.74 -21.77
C GLU A 118 78.02 -7.29 -21.30
N VAL A 119 77.51 -7.09 -20.08
CA VAL A 119 77.30 -5.76 -19.50
C VAL A 119 78.22 -5.62 -18.31
N ALA A 120 79.12 -4.63 -18.36
CA ALA A 120 80.13 -4.38 -17.32
C ALA A 120 80.97 -5.63 -16.94
N GLY A 121 81.30 -6.47 -17.93
CA GLY A 121 82.17 -7.66 -17.75
C GLY A 121 81.47 -8.87 -17.13
N ARG A 122 80.13 -8.90 -17.14
CA ARG A 122 79.34 -10.07 -16.70
C ARG A 122 78.34 -10.46 -17.81
N PRO A 123 78.18 -11.77 -18.08
CA PRO A 123 77.19 -12.23 -19.05
C PRO A 123 75.78 -11.96 -18.52
N ALA A 124 74.96 -11.28 -19.31
CA ALA A 124 73.58 -10.92 -18.99
C ALA A 124 72.64 -11.28 -20.15
N HIS A 125 71.39 -11.62 -19.81
CA HIS A 125 70.34 -11.89 -20.79
C HIS A 125 69.53 -10.61 -20.99
N VAL A 126 69.55 -10.07 -22.21
CA VAL A 126 68.85 -8.84 -22.56
C VAL A 126 67.58 -9.20 -23.31
N PHE A 127 66.43 -8.83 -22.74
CA PHE A 127 65.12 -8.98 -23.35
C PHE A 127 64.79 -7.73 -24.16
N VAL A 128 64.73 -7.86 -25.49
CA VAL A 128 64.40 -6.74 -26.37
C VAL A 128 62.96 -6.86 -26.84
N PHE A 129 62.14 -5.89 -26.43
CA PHE A 129 60.80 -5.69 -26.95
C PHE A 129 60.87 -4.58 -28.01
N THR A 130 60.49 -4.89 -29.24
CA THR A 130 60.34 -3.90 -30.31
C THR A 130 58.86 -3.71 -30.62
N PRO A 131 58.12 -2.89 -29.85
CA PRO A 131 56.91 -2.29 -30.39
C PRO A 131 57.32 -1.30 -31.49
N SER A 132 56.47 -1.09 -32.49
CA SER A 132 56.77 -0.26 -33.67
C SER A 132 57.20 1.17 -33.37
N ASP A 133 57.01 1.66 -32.14
CA ASP A 133 57.47 2.95 -31.67
C ASP A 133 58.04 2.87 -30.25
N SER A 134 59.37 2.80 -30.17
CA SER A 134 60.27 3.18 -29.05
C SER A 134 59.99 2.70 -27.61
N VAL A 135 60.92 1.89 -27.08
CA VAL A 135 61.76 2.09 -25.86
C VAL A 135 62.30 0.71 -25.43
N THR A 136 63.62 0.52 -25.46
CA THR A 136 64.27 -0.70 -24.98
C THR A 136 64.52 -0.62 -23.48
N THR A 137 63.78 -1.39 -22.68
CA THR A 137 64.00 -1.48 -21.23
C THR A 137 64.85 -2.72 -20.92
N VAL A 138 66.08 -2.52 -20.44
CA VAL A 138 66.99 -3.60 -20.03
C VAL A 138 66.87 -3.83 -18.53
N TRP A 139 66.56 -5.07 -18.12
CA TRP A 139 66.59 -5.49 -16.72
C TRP A 139 67.79 -6.40 -16.49
N LEU A 140 68.53 -6.15 -15.41
CA LEU A 140 69.66 -6.95 -14.95
C LEU A 140 69.24 -7.59 -13.63
N GLU A 141 69.36 -8.92 -13.51
CA GLU A 141 69.34 -9.64 -12.22
C GLU A 141 70.76 -9.75 -11.64
#